data_AF-A0A534C5N4-F1
#
_entry.id   AF-A0A534C5N4-F1
#
_cell.length_a   1.000
_cell.length_b   1.000
_cell.length_c   1.000
_cell.angle_alpha   90.00
_cell.angle_beta   90.00
_cell.angle_gamma   90.00
#
_symmetry.space_group_name_H-M   'P 1'
#
loop_
_entity.id
_entity.type
_entity.pdbx_description
1 polymer ?
#
loop_
_entity_poly.entity_id
_entity_poly.type
_entity_poly.pdbx_seq_one_letter_code
_entity_poly.pdbx_strand_id
1 'polypeptide(L)'
;MRRPSVPPLTRAAPAIAALALALTAPAADAALPNGSKAPDINTLASLAGKEFKFSLADALKKGPVVLYFYPAAFTPGCTVE
;
A
#
# COMPACT_ATOMS: atom_id res chain seq x y z
N MET A 1 -7.14 -24.64 57.36
CA MET A 1 -7.85 -24.50 56.07
C MET A 1 -7.29 -23.30 55.30
N ARG A 2 -6.47 -23.52 54.26
CA ARG A 2 -6.02 -22.47 53.34
C ARG A 2 -6.63 -22.79 51.98
N ARG A 3 -7.65 -22.03 51.56
CA ARG A 3 -8.14 -22.08 50.16
C ARG A 3 -7.08 -21.45 49.27
N PRO A 4 -6.56 -22.13 48.24
CA PRO A 4 -5.73 -21.48 47.24
C PRO A 4 -6.60 -20.47 46.48
N SER A 5 -6.19 -19.21 46.46
CA SER A 5 -6.79 -18.16 45.65
C SER A 5 -6.36 -18.37 44.20
N VAL A 6 -7.26 -18.88 43.37
CA VAL A 6 -7.04 -18.93 41.92
C VAL A 6 -7.24 -17.51 41.38
N PRO A 7 -6.24 -16.89 40.71
CA PRO A 7 -6.43 -15.56 40.13
C PRO A 7 -7.44 -15.64 38.98
N PRO A 8 -8.24 -14.59 38.73
CA PRO A 8 -9.26 -14.60 37.69
C PRO A 8 -8.59 -14.67 36.31
N LEU A 9 -8.74 -15.81 35.64
CA LEU A 9 -8.24 -16.08 34.28
C LEU A 9 -8.91 -15.22 33.19
N THR A 10 -9.78 -14.28 33.57
CA THR A 10 -10.78 -13.64 32.71
C THR A 10 -10.32 -12.37 31.98
N ARG A 11 -9.11 -11.85 32.24
CA ARG A 11 -8.64 -10.56 31.66
C ARG A 11 -7.79 -10.69 30.39
N ALA A 12 -7.23 -11.87 30.08
CA ALA A 12 -6.39 -12.08 28.90
C ALA A 12 -7.19 -12.57 27.67
N ALA A 13 -8.41 -13.08 27.87
CA ALA A 13 -9.25 -13.65 26.83
C ALA A 13 -9.54 -12.72 25.61
N PRO A 14 -9.85 -11.42 25.78
CA PRO A 14 -10.15 -10.57 24.63
C PRO A 14 -8.92 -10.24 23.78
N ALA A 15 -7.74 -10.14 24.40
CA ALA A 15 -6.49 -9.83 23.70
C ALA A 15 -6.00 -11.03 22.86
N ILE A 16 -6.12 -12.25 23.40
CA ILE A 16 -5.78 -13.48 22.67
C ILE A 16 -6.72 -13.70 21.49
N ALA A 17 -8.02 -13.45 21.67
CA ALA A 17 -8.99 -13.54 20.59
C ALA A 17 -8.69 -12.52 19.47
N ALA A 18 -8.42 -11.26 19.81
CA ALA A 18 -8.10 -10.22 18.82
C ALA A 18 -6.82 -10.54 18.01
N LEU A 19 -5.79 -11.09 18.65
CA LEU A 19 -4.56 -11.50 17.98
C LEU A 19 -4.79 -12.69 17.04
N ALA A 20 -5.58 -13.68 17.46
CA ALA A 20 -5.96 -14.81 16.62
C ALA A 20 -6.74 -14.38 15.37
N LEU A 21 -7.63 -13.39 15.51
CA LEU A 21 -8.36 -12.78 14.39
C LEU A 21 -7.43 -12.03 13.41
N ALA A 22 -6.44 -11.29 13.92
CA ALA A 22 -5.49 -10.56 13.09
C ALA A 22 -4.58 -11.50 12.26
N LEU A 23 -4.21 -12.66 12.80
CA LEU A 23 -3.41 -13.68 12.11
C LEU A 23 -4.16 -14.36 10.94
N THR A 24 -5.50 -14.30 10.94
CA THR A 24 -6.34 -14.86 9.87
C THR A 24 -6.77 -13.84 8.83
N ALA A 25 -6.31 -12.59 8.92
CA ALA A 25 -6.68 -11.56 7.95
C ALA A 25 -6.14 -11.94 6.55
N PRO A 26 -7.00 -12.01 5.52
CA PRO A 26 -6.52 -12.25 4.16
C PRO A 26 -5.62 -11.09 3.74
N ALA A 27 -4.54 -11.41 3.01
CA ALA A 27 -3.76 -10.39 2.34
C ALA A 27 -4.68 -9.64 1.37
N ALA A 28 -4.78 -8.32 1.53
CA ALA A 28 -5.55 -7.51 0.60
C ALA A 28 -4.74 -7.34 -0.69
N ASP A 29 -5.13 -8.05 -1.74
CA ASP A 29 -4.62 -7.79 -3.09
C ASP A 29 -5.18 -6.44 -3.57
N ALA A 30 -4.31 -5.42 -3.53
CA ALA A 30 -4.63 -4.07 -4.04
C ALA A 30 -4.35 -3.93 -5.54
N ALA A 31 -4.10 -5.03 -6.24
CA ALA A 31 -3.85 -5.03 -7.67
C ALA A 31 -5.14 -4.69 -8.42
N LEU A 32 -5.06 -3.68 -9.28
CA LEU A 32 -6.15 -3.27 -10.15
C LEU A 32 -6.42 -4.37 -11.19
N PRO A 33 -7.67 -4.84 -11.36
CA PRO A 33 -8.00 -5.80 -12.41
C PRO A 33 -7.88 -5.15 -13.80
N ASN A 34 -7.66 -5.97 -14.82
CA ASN A 34 -7.61 -5.50 -16.21
C ASN A 34 -8.93 -4.80 -16.60
N GLY A 35 -8.81 -3.67 -17.32
CA GLY A 35 -9.97 -2.86 -17.74
C GLY A 35 -10.58 -2.00 -16.63
N SER A 36 -10.06 -2.06 -15.40
CA SER A 36 -10.44 -1.10 -14.36
C SER A 36 -10.09 0.33 -14.77
N LYS A 37 -10.91 1.29 -14.31
CA LYS A 37 -10.62 2.71 -14.51
C LYS A 37 -9.31 3.04 -13.80
N ALA A 38 -8.36 3.64 -14.53
CA ALA A 38 -7.12 4.10 -13.93
C ALA A 38 -7.39 5.10 -12.79
N PRO A 39 -6.62 5.04 -11.68
CA PRO A 39 -6.70 6.04 -10.63
C PRO A 39 -6.43 7.46 -11.15
N ASP A 40 -6.97 8.46 -10.47
CA ASP A 40 -6.65 9.86 -10.77
C ASP A 40 -5.25 10.19 -10.21
N ILE A 41 -4.27 10.31 -11.12
CA ILE A 41 -2.88 10.62 -10.76
C ILE A 41 -2.59 12.06 -11.15
N ASN A 42 -2.46 12.92 -10.14
CA ASN A 42 -2.03 14.30 -10.28
C ASN A 42 -0.80 14.52 -9.40
N THR A 43 0.29 15.01 -9.99
CA THR A 43 1.58 15.10 -9.32
C THR A 43 2.45 16.21 -9.94
N LEU A 44 3.48 16.63 -9.21
CA LEU A 44 4.60 17.38 -9.79
C LEU A 44 5.56 16.38 -10.45
N ALA A 45 5.79 16.57 -11.74
CA ALA A 45 6.76 15.81 -12.50
C ALA A 45 7.93 16.71 -12.89
N SER A 46 9.06 16.11 -13.25
CA SER A 46 10.22 16.85 -13.74
C SER A 46 10.77 16.19 -15.00
N LEU A 47 11.05 17.00 -16.01
CA LEU A 47 11.72 16.56 -17.24
C LEU A 47 12.96 17.44 -17.45
N ALA A 48 14.12 16.81 -17.54
CA ALA A 48 15.41 17.52 -17.64
C ALA A 48 15.58 18.61 -16.56
N GLY A 49 15.15 18.31 -15.33
CA GLY A 49 15.23 19.22 -14.18
C GLY A 49 14.18 20.34 -14.17
N LYS A 50 13.25 20.38 -15.12
CA LYS A 50 12.16 21.36 -15.14
C LYS A 50 10.88 20.75 -14.58
N GLU A 51 10.41 21.31 -13.47
CA GLU A 51 9.16 20.90 -12.84
C GLU A 51 7.93 21.35 -13.64
N PHE A 52 6.90 20.50 -13.67
CA PHE A 52 5.60 20.80 -14.24
C PHE A 52 4.51 19.99 -13.54
N LYS A 53 3.26 20.46 -13.65
CA LYS A 53 2.09 19.71 -13.18
C LYS A 53 1.73 18.64 -14.20
N PHE A 54 1.65 17.39 -13.75
CA PHE A 54 1.21 16.26 -14.55
C PHE A 54 -0.19 15.82 -14.10
N SER A 55 -1.06 15.53 -15.07
CA SER A 55 -2.34 14.86 -14.87
C SER A 55 -2.44 13.66 -15.82
N LEU A 56 -2.66 12.47 -15.27
CA LEU A 56 -2.85 11.26 -16.07
C LEU A 56 -4.10 11.38 -16.96
N ALA A 57 -5.16 12.02 -16.47
CA ALA A 57 -6.39 12.23 -17.24
C ALA A 57 -6.14 13.07 -18.50
N ASP A 58 -5.29 14.10 -18.42
CA ASP A 58 -4.93 14.93 -19.57
C ASP A 58 -3.99 14.21 -20.55
N ALA A 59 -3.11 13.34 -20.05
CA ALA A 59 -2.26 12.51 -20.90
C ALA A 59 -3.09 11.48 -21.71
N LEU A 60 -4.05 10.81 -21.06
CA LEU A 60 -4.91 9.81 -21.70
C LEU A 60 -5.79 10.39 -22.82
N LYS A 61 -6.14 11.69 -22.76
CA LYS A 61 -6.85 12.37 -23.85
C LYS A 61 -6.03 12.45 -25.15
N LYS A 62 -4.70 12.40 -25.04
CA LYS A 62 -3.78 12.49 -26.20
C LYS A 62 -3.46 11.12 -26.81
N GLY A 63 -3.78 10.03 -26.13
CA GLY A 63 -3.57 8.66 -26.60
C GLY A 63 -3.33 7.66 -25.47
N PRO A 64 -3.05 6.40 -25.82
CA PRO A 64 -2.69 5.37 -24.83
C PRO A 64 -1.45 5.76 -24.02
N VAL A 65 -1.46 5.46 -22.73
CA VAL A 65 -0.36 5.77 -21.80
C VAL A 65 0.11 4.49 -21.14
N VAL A 66 1.42 4.30 -21.07
CA VAL A 66 2.06 3.29 -20.22
C VAL A 66 2.53 3.99 -18.94
N LEU A 67 2.03 3.57 -17.79
CA LEU A 67 2.39 4.09 -16.47
C LEU A 67 2.90 2.93 -15.61
N TYR A 68 4.07 3.11 -14.98
CA TYR A 68 4.63 2.15 -14.03
C TYR A 68 5.25 2.89 -12.85
N PHE A 69 5.32 2.21 -11.71
CA PHE A 69 5.91 2.72 -10.48
C PHE A 69 7.19 1.94 -10.17
N TYR A 70 8.20 2.63 -9.64
CA TYR A 70 9.45 2.04 -9.19
C TYR A 70 9.88 2.71 -7.86
N PRO A 71 10.75 2.09 -7.04
CA PRO A 71 10.96 2.51 -5.65
C PRO A 71 11.47 3.95 -5.47
N ALA A 72 12.49 4.35 -6.25
CA ALA A 72 13.03 5.72 -6.21
C ALA A 72 13.98 6.00 -7.38
N ALA A 73 13.96 7.24 -7.85
CA ALA A 73 14.95 7.79 -8.78
C ALA A 73 16.35 7.81 -8.14
N PHE A 74 17.40 7.65 -8.96
CA PHE A 74 18.81 7.78 -8.57
C PHE A 74 19.28 6.82 -7.45
N THR A 75 18.70 5.61 -7.37
CA THR A 75 19.18 4.57 -6.45
C THR A 75 20.30 3.72 -7.09
N PRO A 76 21.32 3.26 -6.32
CA PRO A 76 22.38 2.41 -6.84
C PRO A 76 21.78 1.14 -7.47
N GLY A 77 22.12 0.86 -8.73
CA GLY A 77 21.57 -0.28 -9.48
C GLY A 77 20.50 0.06 -10.53
N CYS A 78 20.05 1.32 -10.63
CA CYS A 78 19.12 1.79 -11.68
C CYS A 78 19.78 2.72 -12.73
N THR A 79 21.10 2.79 -12.77
CA THR A 79 21.89 3.65 -13.69
C THR A 79 23.02 2.89 -14.40
N VAL A 80 23.02 1.56 -14.30
CA VAL A 80 23.93 0.69 -15.07
C VAL A 80 23.15 0.22 -16.29
N GLU A 81 23.26 0.97 -17.39
CA GLU A 81 22.90 0.54 -18.74
C GLU A 81 24.07 0.89 -19.67
#